data_AF-A0A7C5MT29-F1
#
_entry.id   AF-A0A7C5MT29-F1
#
_cell.length_a   1.000
_cell.length_b   1.000
_cell.length_c   1.000
_cell.angle_alpha   90.00
_cell.angle_beta   90.00
_cell.angle_gamma   90.00
#
_symmetry.space_group_name_H-M   'P 1'
#
loop_
_entity.id
_entity.type
_entity.pdbx_description
1 polymer ?
#
loop_
_entity_poly.entity_id
_entity_poly.type
_entity_poly.pdbx_seq_one_letter_code
_entity_poly.pdbx_strand_id
1 'polypeptide(L)'
;MKNLLFFLILFFPVFVFSQQSEVDSYLILSRGNELYKLKRFEEAKSNYIQLITKYPLSKYVPYSLYMLSSLESDQQKIIEYLLTIKEKYPDFEYWTNSIERLGDIFYILEKYDEALFHYKMIESDCAIYMRALILALKKEYEKALEETIKLLSQTVDNRIVYKTLLLQIKIYFDTKRYKEIYPLLQNALKLKNYGYDGGARILFYTGKYYFIRNDIEKNYEKALYAFSLLKKLFPMSVESSMANNYLAYLKKNHIEMQYRISWIANAFGDVEKIPFEGNIKTSIEKIEAKVEEKLESAEAAIGNAIKTEVIEYIVRIGEYNDLSVANMVAVEIGKKKKEIPLGVFFRDDKYYVEVRGIKELEEAKKVAKIIRALGYDEAKVIELYRVVEITD
;
A
#
# COMPACT_ATOMS: atom_id res chain seq x y z
N MET A 1 21.62 52.44 -60.61
CA MET A 1 22.39 51.53 -59.73
C MET A 1 21.84 51.66 -58.32
N LYS A 2 20.95 50.75 -57.93
CA LYS A 2 20.27 50.74 -56.62
C LYS A 2 20.77 49.57 -55.80
N ASN A 3 21.01 49.87 -54.52
CA ASN A 3 21.52 49.05 -53.44
C ASN A 3 20.88 47.64 -53.37
N LEU A 4 21.74 46.63 -53.26
CA LEU A 4 21.37 45.31 -52.74
C LEU A 4 22.17 45.10 -51.44
N LEU A 5 21.60 45.55 -50.32
CA LEU A 5 22.13 45.27 -48.99
C LEU A 5 21.61 43.89 -48.58
N PHE A 6 22.49 42.90 -48.52
CA PHE A 6 22.20 41.55 -48.04
C PHE A 6 21.90 41.62 -46.53
N PHE A 7 20.64 41.40 -46.14
CA PHE A 7 20.25 41.16 -44.75
C PHE A 7 20.59 39.71 -44.40
N LEU A 8 21.81 39.48 -43.92
CA LEU A 8 22.21 38.19 -43.35
C LEU A 8 21.74 38.18 -41.88
N ILE A 9 20.48 37.77 -41.68
CA ILE A 9 19.92 37.59 -40.34
C ILE A 9 20.68 36.45 -39.65
N LEU A 10 21.45 36.83 -38.63
CA LEU A 10 22.09 35.98 -37.63
C LEU A 10 21.05 35.03 -36.98
N PHE A 11 20.86 33.85 -37.56
CA PHE A 11 20.12 32.74 -36.93
C PHE A 11 21.02 31.85 -36.04
N PHE A 12 22.25 32.29 -35.76
CA PHE A 12 23.30 31.48 -35.12
C PHE A 12 23.54 31.66 -33.59
N PRO A 13 23.03 32.67 -32.86
CA PRO A 13 23.30 32.76 -31.41
C PRO A 13 22.34 31.93 -30.54
N VAL A 14 21.10 31.72 -30.96
CA VAL A 14 20.09 31.03 -30.12
C VAL A 14 20.34 29.51 -30.06
N PHE A 15 20.79 28.92 -31.16
CA PHE A 15 20.98 27.47 -31.28
C PHE A 15 22.21 26.96 -30.50
N VAL A 16 23.29 27.76 -30.44
CA VAL A 16 24.51 27.40 -29.69
C VAL A 16 24.30 27.56 -28.19
N PHE A 17 23.57 28.60 -27.76
CA PHE A 17 23.27 28.83 -26.34
C PHE A 17 22.32 27.76 -25.77
N SER A 18 21.31 27.33 -26.54
CA SER A 18 20.42 26.24 -26.13
C SER A 18 21.16 24.91 -26.00
N GLN A 19 22.08 24.60 -26.91
CA GLN A 19 22.85 23.35 -26.87
C GLN A 19 23.81 23.28 -25.67
N GLN A 20 24.51 24.38 -25.34
CA GLN A 20 25.36 24.43 -24.15
C GLN A 20 24.55 24.31 -22.86
N SER A 21 23.37 24.97 -22.78
CA SER A 21 22.50 24.87 -21.61
C SER A 21 21.97 23.45 -21.37
N GLU A 22 21.77 22.66 -22.42
CA GLU A 22 21.32 21.26 -22.31
C GLU A 22 22.45 20.33 -21.86
N VAL A 23 23.68 20.55 -22.30
CA VAL A 23 24.85 19.80 -21.81
C VAL A 23 25.05 20.08 -20.31
N ASP A 24 24.99 21.34 -19.90
CA ASP A 24 25.14 21.69 -18.48
C ASP A 24 24.02 21.07 -17.62
N SER A 25 22.78 21.12 -18.10
CA SER A 25 21.62 20.52 -17.42
C SER A 25 21.79 19.00 -17.26
N TYR A 26 22.23 18.32 -18.32
CA TYR A 26 22.54 16.90 -18.28
C TYR A 26 23.62 16.55 -17.24
N LEU A 27 24.68 17.35 -17.17
CA LEU A 27 25.77 17.14 -16.20
C LEU A 27 25.28 17.30 -14.76
N ILE A 28 24.43 18.30 -14.48
CA ILE A 28 23.83 18.50 -13.16
C ILE A 28 22.91 17.32 -12.80
N LEU A 29 22.06 16.87 -13.73
CA LEU A 29 21.19 15.70 -13.51
C LEU A 29 22.03 14.46 -13.19
N SER A 30 23.06 14.21 -14.00
CA SER A 30 23.95 13.05 -13.86
C SER A 30 24.66 13.07 -12.51
N ARG A 31 25.16 14.23 -12.08
CA ARG A 31 25.75 14.40 -10.75
C ARG A 31 24.74 14.14 -9.63
N GLY A 32 23.51 14.65 -9.76
CA GLY A 32 22.42 14.36 -8.82
C GLY A 32 22.15 12.86 -8.71
N ASN A 33 22.09 12.15 -9.85
CA ASN A 33 21.87 10.70 -9.90
C ASN A 33 23.02 9.90 -9.29
N GLU A 34 24.27 10.31 -9.51
CA GLU A 34 25.42 9.67 -8.84
C GLU A 34 25.38 9.89 -7.33
N LEU A 35 25.06 11.11 -6.87
CA LEU A 35 24.87 11.38 -5.44
C LEU A 35 23.73 10.55 -4.85
N TYR A 36 22.64 10.35 -5.59
CA TYR A 36 21.54 9.49 -5.19
C TYR A 36 21.98 8.02 -5.03
N LYS A 37 22.72 7.47 -6.01
CA LYS A 37 23.28 6.10 -5.94
C LYS A 37 24.21 5.93 -4.74
N LEU A 38 25.00 6.97 -4.44
CA LEU A 38 25.88 7.05 -3.26
C LEU A 38 25.12 7.34 -1.95
N LYS A 39 23.78 7.37 -1.98
CA LYS A 39 22.91 7.65 -0.82
C LYS A 39 23.13 9.02 -0.16
N ARG A 40 23.74 9.97 -0.89
CA ARG A 40 23.95 11.37 -0.48
C ARG A 40 22.72 12.20 -0.86
N PHE A 41 21.58 11.87 -0.25
CA PHE A 41 20.26 12.35 -0.67
C PHE A 41 20.09 13.86 -0.62
N GLU A 42 20.58 14.55 0.40
CA GLU A 42 20.45 16.01 0.50
C GLU A 42 21.26 16.74 -0.59
N GLU A 43 22.42 16.21 -0.95
CA GLU A 43 23.22 16.76 -2.04
C GLU A 43 22.61 16.44 -3.41
N ALA A 44 22.02 15.25 -3.56
CA ALA A 44 21.25 14.90 -4.74
C ALA A 44 20.06 15.86 -4.93
N LYS A 45 19.27 16.10 -3.88
CA LYS A 45 18.19 17.10 -3.88
C LYS A 45 18.70 18.48 -4.30
N SER A 46 19.81 18.93 -3.73
CA SER A 46 20.41 20.23 -4.07
C SER A 46 20.74 20.33 -5.57
N ASN A 47 21.30 19.27 -6.17
CA ASN A 47 21.58 19.24 -7.60
C ASN A 47 20.30 19.26 -8.45
N TYR A 48 19.28 18.49 -8.07
CA TYR A 48 18.00 18.48 -8.79
C TYR A 48 17.32 19.85 -8.74
N ILE A 49 17.31 20.52 -7.57
CA ILE A 49 16.79 21.88 -7.41
C ILE A 49 17.60 22.88 -8.26
N GLN A 50 18.94 22.74 -8.27
CA GLN A 50 19.81 23.58 -9.08
C GLN A 50 19.49 23.48 -10.57
N LEU A 51 19.24 22.26 -11.08
CA LEU A 51 18.84 22.05 -12.48
C LEU A 51 17.55 22.81 -12.79
N ILE A 52 16.52 22.63 -11.96
CA ILE A 52 15.20 23.24 -12.17
C ILE A 52 15.28 24.77 -12.12
N THR A 53 16.11 25.31 -11.22
CA THR A 53 16.24 26.75 -11.01
C THR A 53 17.08 27.42 -12.11
N LYS A 54 18.20 26.80 -12.50
CA LYS A 54 19.14 27.38 -13.46
C LYS A 54 18.73 27.14 -14.92
N TYR A 55 18.06 26.01 -15.18
CA TYR A 55 17.68 25.59 -16.53
C TYR A 55 16.21 25.13 -16.59
N PRO A 56 15.23 26.02 -16.29
CA PRO A 56 13.81 25.66 -16.16
C PRO A 56 13.15 25.15 -17.45
N LEU A 57 13.78 25.40 -18.61
CA LEU A 57 13.30 24.94 -19.92
C LEU A 57 14.00 23.65 -20.41
N SER A 58 14.93 23.09 -19.63
CA SER A 58 15.65 21.90 -20.05
C SER A 58 14.73 20.68 -20.10
N LYS A 59 14.94 19.82 -21.10
CA LYS A 59 14.26 18.51 -21.17
C LYS A 59 14.56 17.58 -19.98
N TYR A 60 15.57 17.90 -19.16
CA TYR A 60 15.96 17.12 -17.98
C TYR A 60 15.22 17.54 -16.70
N VAL A 61 14.48 18.65 -16.71
CA VAL A 61 13.64 19.10 -15.59
C VAL A 61 12.68 18.02 -15.06
N PRO A 62 11.91 17.29 -15.89
CA PRO A 62 10.98 16.27 -15.37
C PRO A 62 11.68 15.13 -14.63
N TYR A 63 12.92 14.79 -15.00
CA TYR A 63 13.72 13.81 -14.26
C TYR A 63 14.07 14.31 -12.86
N SER A 64 14.51 15.57 -12.73
CA SER A 64 14.79 16.18 -11.43
C SER A 64 13.54 16.26 -10.56
N LEU A 65 12.39 16.65 -11.13
CA LEU A 65 11.11 16.67 -10.41
C LEU A 65 10.71 15.28 -9.92
N TYR A 66 10.88 14.25 -10.76
CA TYR A 66 10.55 12.88 -10.41
C TYR A 66 11.42 12.36 -9.27
N MET A 67 12.73 12.62 -9.33
CA MET A 67 13.67 12.26 -8.27
C MET A 67 13.39 13.02 -6.97
N LEU A 68 13.09 14.32 -7.04
CA LEU A 68 12.70 15.12 -5.88
C LEU A 68 11.43 14.60 -5.23
N SER A 69 10.42 14.20 -6.01
CA SER A 69 9.20 13.61 -5.47
C SER A 69 9.50 12.38 -4.59
N SER A 70 10.53 11.60 -4.93
CA SER A 70 10.95 10.39 -4.20
C SER A 70 11.82 10.67 -2.98
N LEU A 71 12.52 11.79 -2.97
CA LEU A 71 13.45 12.16 -1.91
C LEU A 71 12.83 13.09 -0.86
N GLU A 72 11.78 13.81 -1.24
CA GLU A 72 11.10 14.76 -0.37
C GLU A 72 10.25 14.06 0.70
N SER A 73 10.19 14.66 1.88
CA SER A 73 9.35 14.24 3.01
C SER A 73 8.10 15.11 3.14
N ASP A 74 8.16 16.35 2.65
CA ASP A 74 7.01 17.25 2.62
C ASP A 74 6.00 16.82 1.54
N GLN A 75 4.87 16.29 1.98
CA GLN A 75 3.81 15.79 1.10
C GLN A 75 3.28 16.84 0.13
N GLN A 76 3.21 18.12 0.54
CA GLN A 76 2.70 19.18 -0.33
C GLN A 76 3.66 19.44 -1.49
N LYS A 77 4.96 19.44 -1.22
CA LYS A 77 5.99 19.57 -2.27
C LYS A 77 6.03 18.37 -3.20
N ILE A 78 5.87 17.15 -2.67
CA ILE A 78 5.77 15.94 -3.50
C ILE A 78 4.63 16.09 -4.51
N ILE A 79 3.45 16.51 -4.04
CA ILE A 79 2.29 16.76 -4.91
C ILE A 79 2.59 17.85 -5.95
N GLU A 80 3.23 18.96 -5.53
CA GLU A 80 3.61 20.05 -6.45
C GLU A 80 4.55 19.55 -7.58
N TYR A 81 5.57 18.76 -7.24
CA TYR A 81 6.49 18.21 -8.23
C TYR A 81 5.77 17.28 -9.21
N LEU A 82 4.91 16.39 -8.71
CA LEU A 82 4.18 15.44 -9.55
C LEU A 82 3.12 16.12 -10.42
N LEU A 83 2.41 17.14 -9.90
CA LEU A 83 1.48 17.94 -10.70
C LEU A 83 2.22 18.73 -11.79
N THR A 84 3.41 19.24 -11.49
CA THR A 84 4.26 19.89 -12.50
C THR A 84 4.65 18.92 -13.62
N ILE A 85 5.02 17.67 -13.28
CA ILE A 85 5.27 16.61 -14.28
C ILE A 85 4.02 16.37 -15.13
N LYS A 86 2.87 16.16 -14.47
CA LYS A 86 1.59 15.89 -15.11
C LYS A 86 1.23 16.94 -16.16
N GLU A 87 1.35 18.22 -15.79
CA GLU A 87 0.84 19.34 -16.59
C GLU A 87 1.81 19.80 -17.67
N LYS A 88 3.12 19.82 -17.39
CA LYS A 88 4.12 20.40 -18.28
C LYS A 88 4.88 19.37 -19.11
N TYR A 89 4.86 18.09 -18.71
CA TYR A 89 5.67 17.05 -19.32
C TYR A 89 4.86 15.79 -19.63
N PRO A 90 3.79 15.87 -20.45
CA PRO A 90 2.90 14.74 -20.75
C PRO A 90 3.60 13.59 -21.49
N ASP A 91 4.68 13.87 -22.23
CA ASP A 91 5.44 12.87 -23.00
C ASP A 91 6.63 12.27 -22.20
N PHE A 92 6.73 12.57 -20.90
CA PHE A 92 7.82 12.08 -20.06
C PHE A 92 7.71 10.57 -19.81
N GLU A 93 8.83 9.84 -19.88
CA GLU A 93 8.82 8.37 -19.76
C GLU A 93 8.28 7.86 -18.42
N TYR A 94 8.48 8.60 -17.31
CA TYR A 94 7.91 8.27 -15.99
C TYR A 94 6.62 9.05 -15.69
N TRP A 95 5.94 9.59 -16.71
CA TRP A 95 4.67 10.28 -16.53
C TRP A 95 3.64 9.34 -15.88
N THR A 96 3.49 8.13 -16.39
CA THR A 96 2.57 7.12 -15.82
C THR A 96 2.86 6.85 -14.35
N ASN A 97 4.13 6.62 -13.98
CA ASN A 97 4.53 6.43 -12.58
C ASN A 97 4.22 7.65 -11.71
N SER A 98 4.35 8.86 -12.27
CA SER A 98 4.05 10.10 -11.56
C SER A 98 2.56 10.27 -11.28
N ILE A 99 1.70 9.91 -12.25
CA ILE A 99 0.25 9.96 -12.07
C ILE A 99 -0.23 8.85 -11.12
N GLU A 100 0.35 7.65 -11.20
CA GLU A 100 0.04 6.55 -10.28
C GLU A 100 0.34 6.99 -8.84
N ARG A 101 1.51 7.58 -8.62
CA ARG A 101 1.90 8.12 -7.32
C ARG A 101 1.01 9.26 -6.83
N LEU A 102 0.52 10.15 -7.71
CA LEU A 102 -0.51 11.13 -7.33
C LEU A 102 -1.78 10.42 -6.86
N GLY A 103 -2.23 9.40 -7.60
CA GLY A 103 -3.35 8.55 -7.21
C GLY A 103 -3.17 7.93 -5.83
N ASP A 104 -1.99 7.35 -5.55
CA ASP A 104 -1.64 6.77 -4.24
C ASP A 104 -1.71 7.81 -3.13
N ILE A 105 -1.11 8.98 -3.34
CA ILE A 105 -1.09 10.07 -2.34
C ILE A 105 -2.52 10.53 -2.03
N PHE A 106 -3.35 10.76 -3.06
CA PHE A 106 -4.74 11.17 -2.84
C PHE A 106 -5.58 10.06 -2.21
N TYR A 107 -5.33 8.80 -2.56
CA TYR A 107 -5.97 7.66 -1.93
C TYR A 107 -5.65 7.63 -0.43
N ILE A 108 -4.37 7.77 -0.04
CA ILE A 108 -3.92 7.77 1.36
C ILE A 108 -4.55 8.93 2.15
N LEU A 109 -4.76 10.07 1.48
CA LEU A 109 -5.45 11.22 2.05
C LEU A 109 -6.98 11.06 2.12
N GLU A 110 -7.53 9.90 1.74
CA GLU A 110 -8.96 9.60 1.64
C GLU A 110 -9.70 10.56 0.68
N LYS A 111 -8.96 11.17 -0.25
CA LYS A 111 -9.45 12.03 -1.32
C LYS A 111 -9.76 11.17 -2.55
N TYR A 112 -10.80 10.36 -2.40
CA TYR A 112 -11.13 9.30 -3.36
C TYR A 112 -11.51 9.82 -4.75
N ASP A 113 -12.14 10.98 -4.85
CA ASP A 113 -12.51 11.57 -6.15
C ASP A 113 -11.26 12.03 -6.91
N GLU A 114 -10.32 12.66 -6.22
CA GLU A 114 -9.03 13.06 -6.79
C GLU A 114 -8.18 11.83 -7.16
N ALA A 115 -8.11 10.83 -6.28
CA ALA A 115 -7.40 9.59 -6.56
C ALA A 115 -7.97 8.89 -7.81
N LEU A 116 -9.29 8.73 -7.87
CA LEU A 116 -9.98 8.12 -9.00
C LEU A 116 -9.76 8.92 -10.29
N PHE A 117 -9.74 10.26 -10.22
CA PHE A 117 -9.43 11.12 -11.35
C PHE A 117 -8.03 10.83 -11.92
N HIS A 118 -7.02 10.67 -11.06
CA HIS A 118 -5.66 10.34 -11.50
C HIS A 118 -5.55 8.92 -12.05
N TYR A 119 -6.12 7.91 -11.38
CA TYR A 119 -6.06 6.53 -11.86
C TYR A 119 -6.81 6.32 -13.19
N LYS A 120 -7.84 7.11 -13.50
CA LYS A 120 -8.53 7.09 -14.80
C LYS A 120 -7.66 7.53 -15.98
N MET A 121 -6.54 8.19 -15.72
CA MET A 121 -5.61 8.61 -16.78
C MET A 121 -4.63 7.49 -17.20
N ILE A 122 -4.66 6.33 -16.52
CA ILE A 122 -3.68 5.26 -16.64
C ILE A 122 -4.40 3.93 -16.89
N GLU A 123 -3.77 3.04 -17.66
CA GLU A 123 -4.29 1.70 -17.98
C GLU A 123 -3.39 0.56 -17.47
N SER A 124 -2.54 0.83 -16.47
CA SER A 124 -1.75 -0.18 -15.77
C SER A 124 -2.65 -1.06 -14.90
N ASP A 125 -2.29 -2.33 -14.73
CA ASP A 125 -3.06 -3.26 -13.88
C ASP A 125 -3.29 -2.69 -12.46
N CYS A 126 -2.27 -2.06 -11.87
CA CYS A 126 -2.36 -1.39 -10.58
C CYS A 126 -3.39 -0.26 -10.58
N ALA A 127 -3.34 0.65 -11.56
CA ALA A 127 -4.29 1.74 -11.65
C ALA A 127 -5.73 1.24 -11.80
N ILE A 128 -5.96 0.25 -12.68
CA ILE A 128 -7.28 -0.35 -12.91
C ILE A 128 -7.81 -1.01 -11.64
N TYR A 129 -6.95 -1.76 -10.93
CA TYR A 129 -7.29 -2.31 -9.63
C TYR A 129 -7.73 -1.20 -8.66
N MET A 130 -6.92 -0.15 -8.51
CA MET A 130 -7.24 1.00 -7.63
C MET A 130 -8.51 1.75 -8.05
N ARG A 131 -8.88 1.78 -9.34
CA ARG A 131 -10.20 2.30 -9.78
C ARG A 131 -11.33 1.43 -9.26
N ALA A 132 -11.28 0.12 -9.51
CA ALA A 132 -12.31 -0.84 -9.10
C ALA A 132 -12.56 -0.78 -7.59
N LEU A 133 -11.46 -0.72 -6.87
CA LEU A 133 -11.34 -0.56 -5.44
C LEU A 133 -12.06 0.70 -4.91
N ILE A 134 -11.63 1.89 -5.34
CA ILE A 134 -12.24 3.15 -4.92
C ILE A 134 -13.73 3.18 -5.24
N LEU A 135 -14.13 2.65 -6.40
CA LEU A 135 -15.54 2.54 -6.78
C LEU A 135 -16.32 1.63 -5.81
N ALA A 136 -15.73 0.51 -5.36
CA ALA A 136 -16.31 -0.36 -4.36
C ALA A 136 -16.46 0.35 -3.00
N LEU A 137 -15.46 1.12 -2.56
CA LEU A 137 -15.53 1.94 -1.34
C LEU A 137 -16.65 2.97 -1.40
N LYS A 138 -16.81 3.62 -2.56
CA LYS A 138 -17.91 4.55 -2.85
C LYS A 138 -19.27 3.86 -3.04
N LYS A 139 -19.33 2.52 -2.95
CA LYS A 139 -20.51 1.67 -3.18
C LYS A 139 -21.06 1.76 -4.61
N GLU A 140 -20.24 2.16 -5.57
CA GLU A 140 -20.52 2.14 -7.00
C GLU A 140 -20.24 0.75 -7.58
N TYR A 141 -20.90 -0.27 -7.03
CA TYR A 141 -20.52 -1.68 -7.20
C TYR A 141 -20.52 -2.18 -8.65
N GLU A 142 -21.49 -1.78 -9.47
CA GLU A 142 -21.52 -2.24 -10.86
C GLU A 142 -20.34 -1.69 -11.68
N LYS A 143 -19.97 -0.42 -11.46
CA LYS A 143 -18.76 0.16 -12.09
C LYS A 143 -17.48 -0.48 -11.56
N ALA A 144 -17.43 -0.80 -10.27
CA ALA A 144 -16.31 -1.54 -9.70
C ALA A 144 -16.16 -2.90 -10.38
N LEU A 145 -17.26 -3.64 -10.58
CA LEU A 145 -17.27 -4.93 -11.26
C LEU A 145 -16.83 -4.80 -12.73
N GLU A 146 -17.26 -3.76 -13.45
CA GLU A 146 -16.79 -3.47 -14.81
C GLU A 146 -15.26 -3.33 -14.88
N GLU A 147 -14.66 -2.57 -13.95
CA GLU A 147 -13.20 -2.43 -13.86
C GLU A 147 -12.51 -3.76 -13.51
N THR A 148 -13.10 -4.58 -12.62
CA THR A 148 -12.54 -5.92 -12.33
C THR A 148 -12.57 -6.84 -13.54
N ILE A 149 -13.63 -6.80 -14.36
CA ILE A 149 -13.73 -7.61 -15.58
C ILE A 149 -12.69 -7.16 -16.60
N LYS A 150 -12.51 -5.85 -16.76
CA LYS A 150 -11.46 -5.27 -17.62
C LYS A 150 -10.06 -5.68 -17.15
N LEU A 151 -9.81 -5.66 -15.84
CA LEU A 151 -8.52 -6.09 -15.30
C LEU A 151 -8.24 -7.57 -15.56
N LEU A 152 -9.23 -8.43 -15.25
CA LEU A 152 -9.10 -9.88 -15.40
C LEU A 152 -8.99 -10.34 -16.87
N SER A 153 -9.41 -9.53 -17.83
CA SER A 153 -9.29 -9.88 -19.26
C SER A 153 -7.91 -9.61 -19.85
N GLN A 154 -7.06 -8.82 -19.17
CA GLN A 154 -5.73 -8.46 -19.68
C GLN A 154 -4.57 -8.86 -18.76
N THR A 155 -4.80 -8.94 -17.45
CA THR A 155 -3.71 -9.21 -16.51
C THR A 155 -3.25 -10.66 -16.59
N VAL A 156 -1.94 -10.86 -16.47
CA VAL A 156 -1.29 -12.18 -16.33
C VAL A 156 -0.64 -12.34 -14.95
N ASP A 157 -0.68 -11.32 -14.09
CA ASP A 157 -0.12 -11.39 -12.73
C ASP A 157 -1.11 -12.06 -11.78
N ASN A 158 -0.82 -13.31 -11.43
CA ASN A 158 -1.63 -14.12 -10.52
C ASN A 158 -1.87 -13.47 -9.14
N ARG A 159 -0.98 -12.57 -8.69
CA ARG A 159 -1.17 -11.83 -7.44
C ARG A 159 -2.32 -10.83 -7.60
N ILE A 160 -2.34 -10.10 -8.73
CA ILE A 160 -3.39 -9.15 -9.06
C ILE A 160 -4.72 -9.90 -9.26
N VAL A 161 -4.71 -10.99 -10.04
CA VAL A 161 -5.90 -11.84 -10.21
C VAL A 161 -6.47 -12.27 -8.86
N TYR A 162 -5.63 -12.76 -7.95
CA TYR A 162 -6.06 -13.18 -6.61
C TYR A 162 -6.77 -12.05 -5.84
N LYS A 163 -6.16 -10.85 -5.79
CA LYS A 163 -6.73 -9.69 -5.08
C LYS A 163 -8.02 -9.20 -5.73
N THR A 164 -8.09 -9.19 -7.06
CA THR A 164 -9.29 -8.82 -7.81
C THR A 164 -10.45 -9.78 -7.54
N LEU A 165 -10.19 -11.09 -7.45
CA LEU A 165 -11.21 -12.08 -7.07
C LEU A 165 -11.70 -11.86 -5.64
N LEU A 166 -10.82 -11.54 -4.70
CA LEU A 166 -11.20 -11.19 -3.32
C LEU A 166 -12.07 -9.93 -3.28
N LEU A 167 -11.75 -8.91 -4.07
CA LEU A 167 -12.55 -7.69 -4.20
C LEU A 167 -13.96 -8.02 -4.75
N GLN A 168 -14.06 -8.84 -5.80
CA GLN A 168 -15.36 -9.29 -6.32
C GLN A 168 -16.17 -10.06 -5.27
N ILE A 169 -15.53 -10.97 -4.51
CA ILE A 169 -16.18 -11.71 -3.42
C ILE A 169 -16.77 -10.73 -2.39
N LYS A 170 -16.00 -9.71 -2.00
CA LYS A 170 -16.45 -8.67 -1.08
C LYS A 170 -17.65 -7.89 -1.62
N ILE A 171 -17.57 -7.41 -2.87
CA ILE A 171 -18.68 -6.71 -3.54
C ILE A 171 -19.95 -7.58 -3.57
N TYR A 172 -19.80 -8.88 -3.86
CA TYR A 172 -20.94 -9.80 -3.88
C TYR A 172 -21.51 -10.11 -2.49
N PHE A 173 -20.71 -10.05 -1.43
CA PHE A 173 -21.22 -10.05 -0.07
C PHE A 173 -22.08 -8.81 0.21
N ASP A 174 -21.58 -7.62 -0.12
CA ASP A 174 -22.25 -6.34 0.15
C ASP A 174 -23.56 -6.19 -0.64
N THR A 175 -23.58 -6.70 -1.87
CA THR A 175 -24.76 -6.72 -2.75
C THR A 175 -25.67 -7.94 -2.52
N LYS A 176 -25.32 -8.84 -1.59
CA LYS A 176 -26.06 -10.08 -1.28
C LYS A 176 -26.24 -11.02 -2.49
N ARG A 177 -25.34 -10.96 -3.47
CA ARG A 177 -25.32 -11.81 -4.68
C ARG A 177 -24.56 -13.11 -4.41
N TYR A 178 -25.02 -13.89 -3.43
CA TYR A 178 -24.29 -15.06 -2.92
C TYR A 178 -24.03 -16.16 -3.96
N LYS A 179 -24.85 -16.26 -5.00
CA LYS A 179 -24.67 -17.26 -6.07
C LYS A 179 -23.34 -17.10 -6.82
N GLU A 180 -22.83 -15.88 -6.92
CA GLU A 180 -21.58 -15.57 -7.62
C GLU A 180 -20.33 -15.91 -6.79
N ILE A 181 -20.45 -15.99 -5.46
CA ILE A 181 -19.29 -16.08 -4.55
C ILE A 181 -18.61 -17.45 -4.60
N TYR A 182 -19.37 -18.53 -4.68
CA TYR A 182 -18.81 -19.89 -4.61
C TYR A 182 -17.75 -20.19 -5.69
N PRO A 183 -18.01 -19.96 -6.99
CA PRO A 183 -16.98 -20.20 -8.01
C PRO A 183 -15.75 -19.29 -7.81
N LEU A 184 -15.93 -18.06 -7.33
CA LEU A 184 -14.81 -17.17 -7.03
C LEU A 184 -13.94 -17.68 -5.88
N LEU A 185 -14.54 -18.21 -4.81
CA LEU A 185 -13.79 -18.82 -3.70
C LEU A 185 -12.93 -19.98 -4.19
N GLN A 186 -13.48 -20.83 -5.06
CA GLN A 186 -12.73 -21.96 -5.62
C GLN A 186 -11.58 -21.49 -6.54
N ASN A 187 -11.81 -20.46 -7.34
CA ASN A 187 -10.78 -19.91 -8.22
C ASN A 187 -9.69 -19.17 -7.43
N ALA A 188 -10.06 -18.35 -6.45
CA ALA A 188 -9.12 -17.68 -5.57
C ALA A 188 -8.27 -18.70 -4.79
N LEU A 189 -8.84 -19.81 -4.35
CA LEU A 189 -8.11 -20.86 -3.63
C LEU A 189 -6.97 -21.48 -4.44
N LYS A 190 -7.14 -21.64 -5.75
CA LYS A 190 -6.08 -22.12 -6.64
C LYS A 190 -4.89 -21.15 -6.66
N LEU A 191 -5.14 -19.87 -6.41
CA LEU A 191 -4.16 -18.79 -6.41
C LEU A 191 -3.64 -18.43 -5.02
N LYS A 192 -4.02 -19.16 -3.96
CA LYS A 192 -3.71 -18.80 -2.56
C LYS A 192 -2.21 -18.58 -2.29
N ASN A 193 -1.33 -19.29 -3.00
CA ASN A 193 0.12 -19.18 -2.82
C ASN A 193 0.71 -17.89 -3.44
N TYR A 194 -0.07 -17.19 -4.28
CA TYR A 194 0.27 -15.87 -4.80
C TYR A 194 -0.23 -14.74 -3.88
N GLY A 195 -1.11 -15.05 -2.92
CA GLY A 195 -1.52 -14.11 -1.88
C GLY A 195 -0.57 -14.12 -0.69
N TYR A 196 -0.23 -12.94 -0.16
CA TYR A 196 0.62 -12.81 1.04
C TYR A 196 -0.04 -13.36 2.31
N ASP A 197 -1.36 -13.55 2.31
CA ASP A 197 -2.14 -14.07 3.43
C ASP A 197 -2.19 -15.60 3.48
N GLY A 198 -1.52 -16.30 2.54
CA GLY A 198 -1.48 -17.77 2.48
C GLY A 198 -2.86 -18.43 2.34
N GLY A 199 -3.88 -17.66 1.97
CA GLY A 199 -5.28 -18.09 1.89
C GLY A 199 -6.13 -17.87 3.15
N ALA A 200 -5.65 -17.10 4.14
CA ALA A 200 -6.44 -16.73 5.31
C ALA A 200 -7.76 -16.01 4.94
N ARG A 201 -7.72 -15.07 3.97
CA ARG A 201 -8.94 -14.38 3.49
C ARG A 201 -9.91 -15.33 2.81
N ILE A 202 -9.41 -16.33 2.08
CA ILE A 202 -10.27 -17.34 1.45
C ILE A 202 -10.98 -18.16 2.52
N LEU A 203 -10.28 -18.61 3.56
CA LEU A 203 -10.91 -19.36 4.67
C LEU A 203 -11.96 -18.52 5.39
N PHE A 204 -11.66 -17.25 5.65
CA PHE A 204 -12.61 -16.33 6.26
C PHE A 204 -13.85 -16.12 5.40
N TYR A 205 -13.68 -15.77 4.12
CA TYR A 205 -14.80 -15.59 3.22
C TYR A 205 -15.58 -16.88 2.98
N THR A 206 -14.92 -18.04 3.03
CA THR A 206 -15.61 -19.35 2.98
C THR A 206 -16.47 -19.56 4.23
N GLY A 207 -15.95 -19.25 5.42
CA GLY A 207 -16.73 -19.30 6.66
C GLY A 207 -17.91 -18.34 6.63
N LYS A 208 -17.65 -17.07 6.26
CA LYS A 208 -18.67 -16.01 6.11
C LYS A 208 -19.74 -16.48 5.13
N TYR A 209 -19.36 -16.99 3.97
CA TYR A 209 -20.26 -17.50 2.94
C TYR A 209 -21.27 -18.50 3.48
N TYR A 210 -20.82 -19.55 4.18
CA TYR A 210 -21.72 -20.55 4.74
C TYR A 210 -22.54 -20.06 5.94
N PHE A 211 -22.07 -19.02 6.62
CA PHE A 211 -22.75 -18.44 7.79
C PHE A 211 -23.88 -17.47 7.41
N ILE A 212 -23.63 -16.53 6.50
CA ILE A 212 -24.55 -15.40 6.25
C ILE A 212 -25.48 -15.58 5.05
N ARG A 213 -25.15 -16.46 4.11
CA ARG A 213 -25.95 -16.62 2.89
C ARG A 213 -27.39 -17.03 3.23
N ASN A 214 -28.35 -16.46 2.51
CA ASN A 214 -29.80 -16.67 2.73
C ASN A 214 -30.52 -17.23 1.50
N ASP A 215 -29.79 -17.45 0.40
CA ASP A 215 -30.29 -17.96 -0.86
C ASP A 215 -30.49 -19.48 -0.85
N ILE A 216 -29.90 -20.17 0.12
CA ILE A 216 -30.15 -21.57 0.49
C ILE A 216 -30.12 -21.71 2.02
N GLU A 217 -30.38 -22.92 2.52
CA GLU A 217 -30.19 -23.25 3.94
C GLU A 217 -28.76 -22.97 4.39
N LYS A 218 -28.64 -22.19 5.48
CA LYS A 218 -27.35 -21.87 6.11
C LYS A 218 -26.67 -23.15 6.56
N ASN A 219 -25.35 -23.24 6.34
CA ASN A 219 -24.60 -24.42 6.74
C ASN A 219 -23.56 -24.04 7.80
N TYR A 220 -24.06 -23.89 9.03
CA TYR A 220 -23.24 -23.46 10.17
C TYR A 220 -22.10 -24.41 10.49
N GLU A 221 -22.23 -25.69 10.15
CA GLU A 221 -21.17 -26.67 10.36
C GLU A 221 -19.99 -26.47 9.41
N LYS A 222 -20.26 -26.18 8.13
CA LYS A 222 -19.23 -25.79 7.16
C LYS A 222 -18.60 -24.45 7.52
N ALA A 223 -19.39 -23.50 8.03
CA ALA A 223 -18.86 -22.25 8.55
C ALA A 223 -17.91 -22.50 9.73
N LEU A 224 -18.32 -23.35 10.69
CA LEU A 224 -17.50 -23.77 11.82
C LEU A 224 -16.20 -24.42 11.37
N TYR A 225 -16.25 -25.32 10.38
CA TYR A 225 -15.07 -25.93 9.79
C TYR A 225 -14.08 -24.89 9.24
N ALA A 226 -14.54 -23.98 8.39
CA ALA A 226 -13.68 -22.98 7.76
C ALA A 226 -13.07 -21.99 8.77
N PHE A 227 -13.87 -21.49 9.72
CA PHE A 227 -13.39 -20.57 10.75
C PHE A 227 -12.44 -21.24 11.74
N SER A 228 -12.69 -22.51 12.11
CA SER A 228 -11.78 -23.21 13.02
C SER A 228 -10.46 -23.56 12.34
N LEU A 229 -10.49 -23.93 11.05
CA LEU A 229 -9.28 -24.14 10.25
C LEU A 229 -8.47 -22.85 10.11
N LEU A 230 -9.13 -21.71 9.85
CA LEU A 230 -8.52 -20.39 9.87
C LEU A 230 -7.85 -20.09 11.22
N LYS A 231 -8.54 -20.36 12.33
CA LYS A 231 -8.01 -20.15 13.67
C LYS A 231 -6.79 -21.00 13.96
N LYS A 232 -6.74 -22.21 13.40
CA LYS A 232 -5.66 -23.17 13.61
C LYS A 232 -4.43 -22.87 12.76
N LEU A 233 -4.62 -22.53 11.48
CA LEU A 233 -3.52 -22.31 10.53
C LEU A 233 -2.97 -20.88 10.58
N PHE A 234 -3.84 -19.90 10.85
CA PHE A 234 -3.49 -18.48 10.82
C PHE A 234 -3.92 -17.77 12.12
N PRO A 235 -3.53 -18.27 13.31
CA PRO A 235 -4.06 -17.77 14.59
C PRO A 235 -3.82 -16.27 14.84
N MET A 236 -2.80 -15.69 14.21
CA MET A 236 -2.40 -14.28 14.36
C MET A 236 -2.95 -13.37 13.24
N SER A 237 -3.71 -13.90 12.28
CA SER A 237 -4.22 -13.08 11.18
C SER A 237 -5.42 -12.21 11.62
N VAL A 238 -5.63 -11.11 10.90
CA VAL A 238 -6.80 -10.24 11.11
C VAL A 238 -8.09 -11.02 10.89
N GLU A 239 -8.12 -11.85 9.85
CA GLU A 239 -9.24 -12.72 9.50
C GLU A 239 -9.57 -13.69 10.64
N SER A 240 -8.55 -14.24 11.28
CA SER A 240 -8.72 -15.12 12.44
C SER A 240 -9.34 -14.39 13.64
N SER A 241 -9.06 -13.11 13.77
CA SER A 241 -9.69 -12.25 14.77
C SER A 241 -11.14 -11.94 14.40
N MET A 242 -11.42 -11.64 13.12
CA MET A 242 -12.78 -11.42 12.60
C MET A 242 -13.66 -12.67 12.74
N ALA A 243 -13.06 -13.86 12.63
CA ALA A 243 -13.77 -15.13 12.80
C ALA A 243 -14.31 -15.37 14.23
N ASN A 244 -13.79 -14.66 15.24
CA ASN A 244 -14.14 -14.90 16.65
C ASN A 244 -15.62 -14.71 16.94
N ASN A 245 -16.26 -13.68 16.37
CA ASN A 245 -17.69 -13.41 16.63
C ASN A 245 -18.57 -14.50 16.00
N TYR A 246 -18.21 -14.98 14.81
CA TYR A 246 -18.86 -16.13 14.19
C TYR A 246 -18.69 -17.40 15.04
N LEU A 247 -17.48 -17.70 15.49
CA LEU A 247 -17.21 -18.85 16.35
C LEU A 247 -17.96 -18.78 17.69
N ALA A 248 -18.07 -17.59 18.28
CA ALA A 248 -18.84 -17.36 19.50
C ALA A 248 -20.32 -17.67 19.31
N TYR A 249 -20.90 -17.20 18.19
CA TYR A 249 -22.27 -17.52 17.83
C TYR A 249 -22.47 -19.03 17.64
N LEU A 250 -21.58 -19.69 16.90
CA LEU A 250 -21.67 -21.13 16.60
C LEU A 250 -21.60 -21.94 17.90
N LYS A 251 -20.68 -21.60 18.81
CA LYS A 251 -20.54 -22.22 20.13
C LYS A 251 -21.78 -22.01 21.00
N LYS A 252 -22.31 -20.78 21.07
CA LYS A 252 -23.51 -20.44 21.84
C LYS A 252 -24.74 -21.23 21.38
N ASN A 253 -24.83 -21.51 20.09
CA ASN A 253 -25.93 -22.28 19.50
C ASN A 253 -25.65 -23.78 19.42
N HIS A 254 -24.63 -24.27 20.12
CA HIS A 254 -24.27 -25.71 20.17
C HIS A 254 -24.09 -26.34 18.79
N ILE A 255 -23.56 -25.58 17.82
CA ILE A 255 -23.26 -26.11 16.50
C ILE A 255 -22.04 -27.03 16.61
N GLU A 256 -22.20 -28.27 16.19
CA GLU A 256 -21.13 -29.26 16.12
C GLU A 256 -20.67 -29.44 14.67
N MET A 257 -19.39 -29.70 14.47
CA MET A 257 -18.82 -29.89 13.14
C MET A 257 -19.09 -31.32 12.66
N GLN A 258 -20.02 -31.51 11.72
CA GLN A 258 -20.28 -32.85 11.13
C GLN A 258 -19.78 -32.96 9.68
N TYR A 259 -19.57 -31.83 8.99
CA TYR A 259 -19.14 -31.83 7.57
C TYR A 259 -17.82 -31.10 7.31
N ARG A 260 -16.98 -31.74 6.48
CA ARG A 260 -15.76 -31.17 5.90
C ARG A 260 -16.06 -30.47 4.57
N ILE A 261 -15.35 -29.38 4.29
CA ILE A 261 -15.36 -28.76 2.95
C ILE A 261 -14.23 -29.38 2.13
N SER A 262 -14.56 -30.32 1.24
CA SER A 262 -13.60 -31.16 0.49
C SER A 262 -12.58 -30.39 -0.37
N TRP A 263 -12.98 -29.27 -0.98
CA TRP A 263 -12.05 -28.47 -1.79
C TRP A 263 -11.10 -27.61 -0.95
N ILE A 264 -11.52 -27.15 0.25
CA ILE A 264 -10.67 -26.47 1.23
C ILE A 264 -9.66 -27.45 1.82
N ALA A 265 -10.19 -28.57 2.29
CA ALA A 265 -9.48 -29.74 2.76
C ALA A 265 -8.28 -30.13 1.88
N ASN A 266 -8.52 -30.31 0.58
CA ASN A 266 -7.47 -30.68 -0.37
C ASN A 266 -6.39 -29.59 -0.52
N ALA A 267 -6.74 -28.32 -0.33
CA ALA A 267 -5.82 -27.21 -0.56
C ALA A 267 -4.96 -26.86 0.66
N PHE A 268 -5.46 -27.10 1.88
CA PHE A 268 -4.78 -26.77 3.14
C PHE A 268 -4.27 -28.01 3.90
N GLY A 269 -4.56 -29.21 3.40
CA GLY A 269 -4.21 -30.47 4.05
C GLY A 269 -5.19 -30.92 5.12
N ASP A 270 -5.01 -32.14 5.59
CA ASP A 270 -5.73 -32.69 6.73
C ASP A 270 -5.11 -32.22 8.03
N VAL A 271 -5.84 -31.38 8.77
CA VAL A 271 -5.45 -30.93 10.11
C VAL A 271 -6.14 -31.82 11.12
N GLU A 272 -5.38 -32.55 11.92
CA GLU A 272 -5.95 -33.39 12.98
C GLU A 272 -6.59 -32.50 14.08
N LYS A 273 -7.87 -32.76 14.38
CA LYS A 273 -8.71 -32.05 15.37
C LYS A 273 -8.92 -30.56 15.06
N ILE A 274 -9.95 -30.28 14.28
CA ILE A 274 -10.29 -28.94 13.80
C ILE A 274 -11.22 -28.13 14.71
N PRO A 275 -12.11 -28.65 15.59
CA PRO A 275 -12.99 -27.75 16.33
C PRO A 275 -12.17 -26.91 17.31
N PHE A 276 -12.22 -25.58 17.15
CA PHE A 276 -11.61 -24.65 18.09
C PHE A 276 -12.51 -24.50 19.32
N GLU A 277 -12.09 -25.02 20.47
CA GLU A 277 -12.86 -25.03 21.72
C GLU A 277 -12.72 -23.74 22.57
N GLY A 278 -11.79 -22.85 22.20
CA GLY A 278 -11.25 -21.77 23.04
C GLY A 278 -12.20 -20.62 23.43
N ASN A 279 -11.81 -19.90 24.49
CA ASN A 279 -12.57 -18.80 25.09
C ASN A 279 -12.47 -17.49 24.28
N ILE A 280 -13.61 -16.95 23.85
CA ILE A 280 -13.70 -15.65 23.17
C ILE A 280 -13.52 -14.54 24.21
N LYS A 281 -12.41 -13.78 24.12
CA LYS A 281 -12.30 -12.51 24.86
C LYS A 281 -13.04 -11.42 24.08
N THR A 282 -14.24 -11.10 24.55
CA THR A 282 -15.23 -10.18 24.00
C THR A 282 -14.81 -8.71 24.14
N SER A 283 -14.53 -8.04 23.02
CA SER A 283 -14.61 -6.56 22.91
C SER A 283 -14.77 -6.02 21.49
N ILE A 284 -14.84 -6.88 20.45
CA ILE A 284 -14.58 -6.51 19.05
C ILE A 284 -15.85 -6.16 18.24
N GLU A 285 -17.06 -6.49 18.74
CA GLU A 285 -18.34 -6.34 18.03
C GLU A 285 -18.72 -4.89 17.60
N LYS A 286 -18.05 -3.85 18.13
CA LYS A 286 -18.30 -2.44 17.72
C LYS A 286 -17.37 -1.91 16.63
N ILE A 287 -16.33 -2.64 16.25
CA ILE A 287 -15.27 -2.17 15.34
C ILE A 287 -15.53 -2.59 13.88
N GLU A 288 -16.41 -3.58 13.67
CA GLU A 288 -16.49 -4.40 12.45
C GLU A 288 -17.05 -3.72 11.20
N ALA A 289 -17.94 -2.73 11.31
CA ALA A 289 -18.54 -2.08 10.15
C ALA A 289 -17.62 -1.04 9.46
N LYS A 290 -16.49 -0.69 10.07
CA LYS A 290 -15.61 0.42 9.64
C LYS A 290 -14.28 -0.02 9.03
N VAL A 291 -13.91 -1.29 9.20
CA VAL A 291 -12.64 -1.90 8.75
C VAL A 291 -12.70 -2.35 7.29
N GLU A 292 -13.90 -2.69 6.81
CA GLU A 292 -14.16 -3.20 5.46
C GLU A 292 -13.84 -2.15 4.38
N GLU A 293 -13.94 -0.85 4.67
CA GLU A 293 -13.77 0.26 3.71
C GLU A 293 -12.29 0.69 3.47
N LYS A 294 -11.30 0.21 4.24
CA LYS A 294 -9.92 0.75 4.15
C LYS A 294 -8.86 -0.24 3.67
N LEU A 295 -9.23 -1.50 3.48
CA LEU A 295 -8.34 -2.65 3.22
C LEU A 295 -7.68 -2.66 1.82
N GLU A 296 -7.92 -1.62 1.07
CA GLU A 296 -7.97 -1.69 -0.38
C GLU A 296 -6.73 -1.00 -1.01
N SER A 297 -6.07 -0.16 -0.22
CA SER A 297 -5.11 0.89 -0.54
C SER A 297 -3.68 0.58 -1.01
N ALA A 298 -3.09 -0.56 -0.68
CA ALA A 298 -1.74 -0.50 -0.08
C ALA A 298 -0.67 -1.47 -0.62
N GLU A 299 -0.77 -1.97 -1.86
CA GLU A 299 0.04 -3.13 -2.28
C GLU A 299 1.24 -2.87 -3.21
N ALA A 300 1.85 -1.69 -3.23
CA ALA A 300 3.04 -1.43 -4.03
C ALA A 300 4.30 -1.13 -3.18
N ALA A 301 5.35 -1.97 -3.32
CA ALA A 301 6.80 -1.65 -3.21
C ALA A 301 7.67 -2.09 -1.98
N ILE A 302 7.94 -3.41 -1.86
CA ILE A 302 9.23 -4.20 -1.75
C ILE A 302 10.53 -3.66 -1.03
N GLY A 303 11.06 -4.42 -0.02
CA GLY A 303 12.42 -5.10 0.13
C GLY A 303 13.85 -4.47 0.35
N ASN A 304 14.49 -4.74 1.54
CA ASN A 304 15.89 -5.03 2.10
C ASN A 304 17.26 -4.55 1.49
N ALA A 305 18.49 -4.44 2.12
CA ALA A 305 19.13 -4.24 3.48
C ALA A 305 20.72 -4.24 3.42
N ILE A 306 21.55 -3.46 4.21
CA ILE A 306 23.01 -3.61 4.71
C ILE A 306 23.34 -2.61 5.91
N LYS A 307 24.44 -2.78 6.73
CA LYS A 307 24.84 -2.41 8.16
C LYS A 307 25.63 -1.09 8.46
N THR A 308 25.60 -0.53 9.69
CA THR A 308 25.28 0.90 9.93
C THR A 308 25.81 1.67 11.23
N GLU A 309 25.95 3.05 11.26
CA GLU A 309 26.26 4.07 12.33
C GLU A 309 25.05 4.90 12.90
N VAL A 310 24.80 5.05 14.21
CA VAL A 310 23.55 5.68 14.73
C VAL A 310 23.34 7.14 14.26
N ILE A 311 22.36 7.38 13.39
CA ILE A 311 21.96 8.69 12.87
C ILE A 311 20.85 9.30 13.73
N GLU A 312 19.91 8.47 14.17
CA GLU A 312 18.73 8.86 14.94
C GLU A 312 18.27 7.70 15.81
N TYR A 313 17.59 8.01 16.91
CA TYR A 313 16.84 7.04 17.70
C TYR A 313 15.39 7.01 17.21
N ILE A 314 14.88 5.82 16.99
CA ILE A 314 13.52 5.55 16.56
C ILE A 314 12.78 4.90 17.72
N VAL A 315 11.59 5.39 18.06
CA VAL A 315 10.69 4.63 18.93
C VAL A 315 9.77 3.81 18.06
N ARG A 316 10.07 2.51 17.93
CA ARG A 316 9.23 1.57 17.20
C ARG A 316 8.14 1.06 18.09
N ILE A 317 6.92 1.36 17.69
CA ILE A 317 5.70 1.09 18.42
C ILE A 317 5.14 -0.29 18.04
N GLY A 318 5.36 -0.73 16.79
CA GLY A 318 5.12 -2.12 16.40
C GLY A 318 5.53 -2.41 14.96
N GLU A 319 5.50 -3.70 14.63
CA GLU A 319 5.87 -4.27 13.34
C GLU A 319 4.65 -5.00 12.79
N TYR A 320 4.21 -4.65 11.59
CA TYR A 320 2.93 -5.11 11.08
C TYR A 320 3.11 -5.57 9.64
N ASN A 321 2.63 -6.76 9.28
CA ASN A 321 2.73 -7.24 7.89
C ASN A 321 1.67 -6.57 6.98
N ASP A 322 0.82 -5.71 7.54
CA ASP A 322 -0.30 -5.04 6.88
C ASP A 322 -0.25 -3.53 7.16
N LEU A 323 -0.26 -2.73 6.08
CA LEU A 323 -0.16 -1.25 6.17
C LEU A 323 -1.33 -0.66 6.94
N SER A 324 -2.51 -1.26 6.80
CA SER A 324 -3.73 -0.82 7.46
C SER A 324 -3.63 -1.01 8.97
N VAL A 325 -3.01 -2.09 9.43
CA VAL A 325 -2.76 -2.34 10.87
C VAL A 325 -1.75 -1.33 11.42
N ALA A 326 -0.66 -1.08 10.71
CA ALA A 326 0.30 -0.06 11.12
C ALA A 326 -0.31 1.35 11.14
N ASN A 327 -1.04 1.72 10.09
CA ASN A 327 -1.73 3.01 10.01
C ASN A 327 -2.79 3.17 11.10
N MET A 328 -3.49 2.09 11.47
CA MET A 328 -4.45 2.10 12.56
C MET A 328 -3.79 2.41 13.91
N VAL A 329 -2.68 1.74 14.21
CA VAL A 329 -1.90 1.97 15.44
C VAL A 329 -1.32 3.39 15.45
N ALA A 330 -0.81 3.86 14.31
CA ALA A 330 -0.31 5.22 14.18
C ALA A 330 -1.38 6.28 14.48
N VAL A 331 -2.54 6.14 13.85
CA VAL A 331 -3.67 7.07 14.00
C VAL A 331 -4.25 7.03 15.41
N GLU A 332 -4.31 5.87 16.06
CA GLU A 332 -4.79 5.75 17.44
C GLU A 332 -3.91 6.54 18.42
N ILE A 333 -2.59 6.42 18.28
CA ILE A 333 -1.61 7.13 19.11
C ILE A 333 -1.67 8.63 18.81
N GLY A 334 -1.73 9.01 17.53
CA GLY A 334 -1.82 10.41 17.10
C GLY A 334 -3.08 11.10 17.62
N LYS A 335 -4.19 10.36 17.82
CA LYS A 335 -5.41 10.89 18.44
C LYS A 335 -5.28 11.09 19.96
N LYS A 336 -4.61 10.17 20.64
CA LYS A 336 -4.38 10.24 22.10
C LYS A 336 -3.29 11.26 22.46
N LYS A 337 -2.31 11.48 21.58
CA LYS A 337 -1.16 12.39 21.76
C LYS A 337 -0.75 13.01 20.41
N LYS A 338 -1.42 14.10 20.02
CA LYS A 338 -1.22 14.80 18.74
C LYS A 338 0.18 15.35 18.49
N GLU A 339 0.97 15.55 19.54
CA GLU A 339 2.30 16.14 19.46
C GLU A 339 3.41 15.12 19.15
N ILE A 340 3.10 13.82 19.11
CA ILE A 340 4.09 12.78 18.82
C ILE A 340 4.22 12.65 17.29
N PRO A 341 5.39 12.96 16.70
CA PRO A 341 5.61 12.91 15.25
C PRO A 341 5.86 11.48 14.79
N LEU A 342 4.81 10.67 14.88
CA LEU A 342 4.83 9.27 14.51
C LEU A 342 4.42 9.11 13.04
N GLY A 343 5.02 8.14 12.36
CA GLY A 343 4.71 7.79 10.98
C GLY A 343 4.69 6.29 10.80
N VAL A 344 4.22 5.86 9.63
CA VAL A 344 4.26 4.46 9.22
C VAL A 344 5.26 4.31 8.11
N PHE A 345 6.24 3.45 8.34
CA PHE A 345 7.38 3.28 7.46
C PHE A 345 7.39 1.83 6.99
N PHE A 346 7.26 1.62 5.69
CA PHE A 346 7.38 0.28 5.13
C PHE A 346 8.85 -0.08 4.92
N ARG A 347 9.33 -1.13 5.59
CA ARG A 347 10.68 -1.68 5.45
C ARG A 347 10.62 -3.20 5.66
N ASP A 348 11.47 -3.97 4.98
CA ASP A 348 11.60 -5.42 5.17
C ASP A 348 10.28 -6.22 5.18
N ASP A 349 9.37 -5.89 4.26
CA ASP A 349 8.05 -6.54 4.14
C ASP A 349 7.14 -6.36 5.37
N LYS A 350 7.44 -5.34 6.17
CA LYS A 350 6.68 -4.93 7.34
C LYS A 350 6.49 -3.42 7.36
N TYR A 351 5.35 -3.02 7.86
CA TYR A 351 5.00 -1.67 8.19
C TYR A 351 5.35 -1.43 9.65
N TYR A 352 6.22 -0.47 9.87
CA TYR A 352 6.68 -0.10 11.19
C TYR A 352 6.02 1.20 11.61
N VAL A 353 5.32 1.18 12.74
CA VAL A 353 4.82 2.41 13.35
C VAL A 353 5.90 2.96 14.23
N GLU A 354 6.40 4.14 13.89
CA GLU A 354 7.64 4.64 14.46
C GLU A 354 7.57 6.15 14.70
N VAL A 355 8.13 6.60 15.81
CA VAL A 355 8.49 8.01 16.02
C VAL A 355 9.95 8.17 15.60
N ARG A 356 10.22 9.07 14.66
CA ARG A 356 11.55 9.27 14.06
C ARG A 356 12.03 10.71 14.24
N GLY A 357 13.29 10.99 13.89
CA GLY A 357 13.90 12.30 14.05
C GLY A 357 14.40 12.62 15.46
N ILE A 358 14.42 11.65 16.38
CA ILE A 358 14.90 11.86 17.76
C ILE A 358 16.42 11.72 17.79
N LYS A 359 17.14 12.76 18.24
CA LYS A 359 18.62 12.76 18.24
C LYS A 359 19.24 12.21 19.52
N GLU A 360 18.50 12.23 20.62
CA GLU A 360 19.01 11.87 21.95
C GLU A 360 18.30 10.62 22.50
N LEU A 361 19.08 9.66 23.02
CA LEU A 361 18.57 8.38 23.54
C LEU A 361 17.56 8.58 24.70
N GLU A 362 17.83 9.54 25.59
CA GLU A 362 16.98 9.81 26.74
C GLU A 362 15.62 10.39 26.34
N GLU A 363 15.56 11.13 25.23
CA GLU A 363 14.31 11.61 24.64
C GLU A 363 13.49 10.45 24.04
N ALA A 364 14.14 9.54 23.32
CA ALA A 364 13.50 8.34 22.78
C ALA A 364 12.95 7.42 23.88
N LYS A 365 13.68 7.25 24.99
CA LYS A 365 13.20 6.48 26.15
C LYS A 365 11.95 7.10 26.80
N LYS A 366 11.89 8.44 26.89
CA LYS A 366 10.70 9.15 27.40
C LYS A 366 9.50 8.93 26.50
N VAL A 367 9.68 9.06 25.18
CA VAL A 367 8.62 8.80 24.19
C VAL A 367 8.16 7.34 24.27
N ALA A 368 9.07 6.37 24.32
CA ALA A 368 8.72 4.95 24.49
C ALA A 368 7.92 4.67 25.77
N LYS A 369 8.26 5.31 26.90
CA LYS A 369 7.50 5.18 28.16
C LYS A 369 6.08 5.72 28.03
N ILE A 370 5.91 6.84 27.33
CA ILE A 370 4.57 7.41 27.05
C ILE A 370 3.77 6.45 26.18
N ILE A 371 4.36 5.90 25.12
CA ILE A 371 3.70 4.95 24.22
C ILE A 371 3.27 3.66 24.94
N ARG A 372 4.11 3.10 25.83
CA ARG A 372 3.74 1.93 26.63
C ARG A 372 2.57 2.22 27.57
N ALA A 373 2.56 3.39 28.20
CA ALA A 373 1.43 3.82 29.03
C ALA A 373 0.11 3.98 28.24
N LEU A 374 0.15 4.04 26.90
CA LEU A 374 -1.03 4.06 26.03
C LEU A 374 -1.52 2.65 25.65
N GLY A 375 -0.86 1.59 26.12
CA GLY A 375 -1.23 0.18 25.88
C GLY A 375 -0.36 -0.54 24.84
N TYR A 376 0.71 0.08 24.34
CA TYR A 376 1.66 -0.54 23.41
C TYR A 376 2.93 -0.96 24.13
N ASP A 377 2.79 -1.97 25.00
CA ASP A 377 3.84 -2.42 25.91
C ASP A 377 5.13 -2.88 25.20
N GLU A 378 4.99 -3.32 23.95
CA GLU A 378 6.08 -3.79 23.09
C GLU A 378 6.88 -2.67 22.41
N ALA A 379 6.51 -1.40 22.61
CA ALA A 379 7.23 -0.29 22.02
C ALA A 379 8.71 -0.30 22.46
N LYS A 380 9.63 -0.25 21.51
CA LYS A 380 11.08 -0.36 21.74
C LYS A 380 11.82 0.79 21.09
N VAL A 381 12.90 1.24 21.76
CA VAL A 381 13.83 2.20 21.16
C VAL A 381 14.75 1.41 20.24
N ILE A 382 14.90 1.89 19.01
CA ILE A 382 15.73 1.32 17.96
C ILE A 382 16.69 2.40 17.55
N GLU A 383 17.97 2.10 17.56
CA GLU A 383 18.97 2.94 16.94
C GLU A 383 18.83 2.78 15.41
N LEU A 384 18.53 3.86 14.70
CA LEU A 384 18.68 3.88 13.25
C LEU A 384 20.10 4.26 12.96
N TYR A 385 20.71 3.50 12.08
CA TYR A 385 22.09 3.64 11.79
C TYR A 385 22.34 3.91 10.25
N ARG A 386 23.47 4.50 9.81
CA ARG A 386 23.95 4.72 8.42
C ARG A 386 24.98 3.69 8.01
N VAL A 387 24.86 3.04 6.85
CA VAL A 387 25.93 2.18 6.35
C VAL A 387 27.23 2.95 6.12
N VAL A 388 28.25 2.67 6.93
CA VAL A 388 29.63 3.05 6.66
C VAL A 388 30.28 1.84 6.01
N GLU A 389 30.90 2.03 4.84
CA GLU A 389 31.64 0.99 4.14
C GLU A 389 32.63 0.29 5.07
N ILE A 390 32.71 -1.04 4.95
CA ILE A 390 33.92 -1.77 5.28
C ILE A 390 34.85 -1.54 4.10
N THR A 391 35.92 -0.83 4.38
CA THR A 391 37.14 -0.80 3.59
C THR A 391 37.64 -2.23 3.37
N ASP A 392 37.84 -2.58 2.10
CA ASP A 392 39.19 -2.72 1.56
C ASP A 392 39.23 -2.18 0.12
#